data_AF-A0A1F5NUC9-F1
#
_entry.id   AF-A0A1F5NUC9-F1
#
_cell.length_a   1.000
_cell.length_b   1.000
_cell.length_c   1.000
_cell.angle_alpha   90.00
_cell.angle_beta   90.00
_cell.angle_gamma   90.00
#
_symmetry.space_group_name_H-M   'P 1'
#
loop_
_entity.id
_entity.type
_entity.pdbx_description
1 polymer ?
#
loop_
_entity_poly.entity_id
_entity_poly.type
_entity_poly.pdbx_seq_one_letter_code
_entity_poly.pdbx_strand_id
1 'polypeptide(L)' 'MAKRNQARKLSRIGRNSTGIILPPKILADLGWHKRQRVLVKRVPRGILIIDAKTKKRKNSKLKNT' A
#
# COMPACT_ATOMS: atom_id res chain seq x y z
N MET A 1 -29.54 -6.30 -14.06
CA MET A 1 -28.64 -6.87 -13.03
C MET A 1 -27.75 -5.77 -12.50
N ALA A 2 -27.89 -5.39 -11.22
CA ALA A 2 -27.07 -4.33 -10.63
C ALA A 2 -25.60 -4.80 -10.55
N LYS A 3 -24.68 -4.03 -11.15
CA LYS A 3 -23.24 -4.21 -10.96
C LYS A 3 -22.97 -4.10 -9.46
N ARG A 4 -22.63 -5.21 -8.79
CA ARG A 4 -22.16 -5.20 -7.40
C ARG A 4 -20.84 -4.43 -7.37
N ASN A 5 -20.95 -3.10 -7.23
CA ASN A 5 -19.82 -2.25 -6.91
C ASN A 5 -19.27 -2.77 -5.59
N GLN A 6 -18.06 -3.33 -5.62
CA GLN A 6 -17.34 -3.83 -4.45
C GLN A 6 -16.97 -2.62 -3.58
N ALA A 7 -17.96 -2.04 -2.90
CA ALA A 7 -17.77 -0.96 -1.94
C ALA A 7 -16.91 -1.51 -0.81
N ARG A 8 -15.60 -1.21 -0.86
CA ARG A 8 -14.66 -1.64 0.18
C ARG A 8 -14.92 -0.78 1.41
N LYS A 9 -15.13 -1.44 2.55
CA LYS A 9 -15.45 -0.81 3.81
C LYS A 9 -14.31 0.12 4.25
N LEU A 10 -14.65 1.38 4.50
CA LEU A 10 -13.80 2.29 5.25
C LEU A 10 -13.93 1.91 6.73
N SER A 11 -12.82 1.58 7.37
CA SER A 11 -12.78 1.23 8.79
C SER A 11 -12.04 2.32 9.56
N ARG A 12 -12.65 2.84 10.63
CA ARG A 12 -11.95 3.76 11.53
C ARG A 12 -10.78 3.04 12.20
N ILE A 13 -9.60 3.67 12.18
CA ILE A 13 -8.39 3.20 12.86
C ILE A 13 -8.02 4.24 13.93
N GLY A 14 -8.17 3.87 15.20
CA GLY A 14 -7.92 4.78 16.33
C GLY A 14 -8.84 6.01 16.34
N ARG A 15 -8.37 7.11 16.94
CA ARG A 15 -9.19 8.32 17.10
C ARG A 15 -9.35 9.11 15.81
N ASN A 16 -8.29 9.21 15.01
CA ASN A 16 -8.18 10.23 13.95
C ASN A 16 -7.96 9.67 12.54
N SER A 17 -7.82 8.34 12.37
CA SER A 17 -7.49 7.75 11.07
C SER A 17 -8.62 6.88 10.54
N THR A 18 -8.68 6.76 9.21
CA THR A 18 -9.56 5.81 8.51
C THR A 18 -8.70 4.97 7.58
N GLY A 19 -8.89 3.65 7.62
CA GLY A 19 -8.23 2.68 6.77
C GLY A 19 -9.17 2.13 5.70
N ILE A 20 -8.58 1.71 4.59
CA ILE A 20 -9.23 0.92 3.55
C ILE A 20 -8.66 -0.49 3.62
N ILE A 21 -9.53 -1.50 3.56
CA ILE A 21 -9.11 -2.89 3.51
C ILE A 21 -8.77 -3.26 2.06
N LEU A 22 -7.53 -3.67 1.83
CA LEU A 22 -7.07 -4.22 0.56
C LEU A 22 -7.06 -5.76 0.65
N PRO A 23 -7.59 -6.47 -0.36
CA PRO A 23 -7.47 -7.92 -0.46
C PRO A 23 -5.99 -8.36 -0.43
N PRO A 24 -5.67 -9.48 0.26
CA PRO A 24 -4.31 -10.00 0.34
C PRO A 24 -3.64 -10.24 -1.02
N LYS A 25 -4.41 -10.67 -2.04
CA LYS A 25 -3.91 -10.89 -3.39
C LYS A 25 -3.27 -9.64 -4.01
N ILE A 26 -3.90 -8.47 -3.83
CA ILE A 26 -3.37 -7.20 -4.33
C ILE A 26 -2.04 -6.86 -3.65
N LEU A 27 -1.94 -7.12 -2.34
CA LEU A 27 -0.71 -6.86 -1.59
C LEU A 27 0.43 -7.78 -2.08
N ALA A 28 0.13 -9.04 -2.37
CA ALA A 28 1.11 -10.00 -2.90
C ALA A 28 1.56 -9.63 -4.32
N ASP A 29 0.61 -9.28 -5.21
CA ASP A 29 0.91 -8.87 -6.59
C ASP A 29 1.77 -7.60 -6.65
N LEU A 30 1.59 -6.70 -5.68
CA LEU A 30 2.41 -5.49 -5.51
C LEU A 30 3.74 -5.75 -4.77
N GLY A 31 3.94 -6.94 -4.20
CA GLY A 31 5.11 -7.25 -3.37
C GLY A 31 5.18 -6.45 -2.06
N TRP A 32 4.04 -6.02 -1.52
CA TRP A 32 4.00 -5.21 -0.31
C TRP A 32 4.08 -6.05 0.96
N HIS A 33 4.86 -5.55 1.92
CA HIS A 33 5.05 -6.18 3.23
C HIS A 33 4.41 -5.38 4.37
N LYS A 34 4.31 -6.01 5.55
CA LYS A 34 3.78 -5.36 6.75
C LYS A 34 4.60 -4.11 7.10
N ARG A 35 3.92 -3.01 7.43
CA ARG A 35 4.53 -1.71 7.82
C ARG A 35 5.45 -1.10 6.74
N GLN A 36 5.28 -1.48 5.48
CA GLN A 36 5.98 -0.87 4.37
C GLN A 36 5.61 0.61 4.21
N ARG A 37 6.59 1.43 3.86
CA ARG A 37 6.36 2.83 3.53
C ARG A 37 5.85 2.95 2.11
N VAL A 38 4.75 3.67 1.94
CA VAL A 38 4.17 4.00 0.65
C VAL A 38 4.04 5.52 0.49
N LEU A 39 4.01 5.98 -0.75
CA LEU A 39 3.67 7.34 -1.12
C LEU A 39 2.19 7.39 -1.49
N VAL A 40 1.47 8.34 -0.89
CA VAL A 40 0.06 8.56 -1.14
C VAL A 40 -0.09 9.91 -1.83
N LYS A 41 -0.72 9.93 -3.00
CA LYS A 41 -1.02 11.16 -3.76
C LYS A 41 -2.51 11.26 -4.01
N ARG A 42 -3.08 12.44 -3.80
CA ARG A 42 -4.45 12.73 -4.21
C ARG A 42 -4.45 12.99 -5.72
N VAL A 43 -5.37 12.35 -6.43
CA VAL A 43 -5.62 12.55 -7.87
C VAL A 43 -7.09 12.89 -8.08
N PRO A 44 -7.50 13.44 -9.24
CA PRO A 44 -8.91 13.66 -9.51
C PRO A 44 -9.70 12.37 -9.27
N ARG A 45 -10.74 12.47 -8.43
CA ARG A 45 -11.65 11.36 -8.07
C ARG A 45 -11.00 10.17 -7.34
N GLY A 46 -9.80 10.30 -6.78
CA GLY A 46 -9.19 9.18 -6.09
C GLY A 46 -7.88 9.45 -5.36
N ILE A 47 -7.26 8.35 -4.96
CA ILE A 47 -5.96 8.31 -4.30
C ILE A 47 -5.09 7.32 -5.05
N LEU A 48 -3.87 7.74 -5.37
CA LEU A 48 -2.83 6.90 -5.93
C LEU A 48 -1.86 6.50 -4.81
N ILE A 49 -1.66 5.19 -4.63
CA ILE A 49 -0.71 4.64 -3.65
C ILE A 49 0.43 3.98 -4.43
N ILE A 50 1.65 4.41 -4.17
CA ILE A 50 2.86 3.97 -4.90
C ILE A 50 3.90 3.54 -3.88
N ASP A 51 4.74 2.57 -4.25
CA ASP A 51 5.90 2.24 -3.44
C ASP A 51 6.82 3.43 -3.23
N ALA A 52 7.18 3.66 -1.97
CA ALA A 52 8.21 4.61 -1.64
C ALA A 52 9.57 4.00 -2.04
N LYS A 53 10.30 4.67 -2.93
CA LYS A 53 11.72 4.38 -3.14
C LYS A 53 12.48 4.68 -1.86
N THR A 54 12.60 3.70 -0.96
CA THR A 54 13.56 3.76 0.13
C THR A 54 14.94 3.63 -0.49
N LYS A 55 15.91 4.48 -0.09
CA LYS A 55 17.31 4.30 -0.48
C LYS A 55 17.64 2.82 -0.26
N LYS A 56 18.01 2.08 -1.32
CA LYS A 56 18.57 0.73 -1.16
C LYS A 56 19.63 0.86 -0.08
N ARG A 57 19.44 0.24 1.09
CA ARG A 57 20.59 -0.01 1.95
C ARG A 57 21.54 -0.78 1.05
N LYS A 58 22.68 -0.18 0.67
CA LYS A 58 23.75 -0.92 0.00
C LYS A 58 24.00 -2.10 0.93
N ASN A 59 23.61 -3.30 0.54
CA ASN A 59 23.98 -4.49 1.27
C ASN A 59 25.52 -4.51 1.23
N SER A 60 26.15 -4.13 2.34
CA SER A 60 27.59 -4.13 2.55
C SER A 60 28.17 -5.56 2.65
N LYS A 61 27.47 -6.57 2.10
CA LYS A 61 27.81 -8.00 2.21
C LYS A 61 28.14 -8.67 0.87
N LEU A 62 28.54 -7.90 -0.14
CA LEU A 62 29.02 -8.43 -1.44
C LEU A 62 30.42 -7.88 -1.78
N LYS A 63 31.28 -7.72 -0.76
CA LYS A 63 32.69 -7.35 -0.93
C LYS A 63 33.68 -8.37 -0.34
N ASN A 64 33.22 -9.58 -0.02
CA ASN A 64 34.10 -10.66 0.44
C ASN A 64 33.76 -11.94 -0.34
N THR A 65 34.08 -11.95 -1.63
CA THR A 65 34.37 -13.15 -2.43
C THR A 65 35.31 -12.73 -3.54
#